data_AF-A0A945I2Z2-F1
#
_entry.id   AF-A0A945I2Z2-F1
#
_cell.length_a   1.000
_cell.length_b   1.000
_cell.length_c   1.000
_cell.angle_alpha   90.00
_cell.angle_beta   90.00
_cell.angle_gamma   90.00
#
_symmetry.space_group_name_H-M   'P 1'
#
loop_
_entity.id
_entity.type
_entity.pdbx_description
1 polymer ?
#
loop_
_entity_poly.entity_id
_entity_poly.type
_entity_poly.pdbx_seq_one_letter_code
_entity_poly.pdbx_strand_id
1 'polypeptide(L)'
;MAIVSSNIRVALPGWRDDGRNEPPILIELTAKRWKGLTLLAAILAWLGIALLMWNLWRGLYAPLLETGLVPSSAPAELFANAFSGFGVIFSLALLVSAMVIGFFARFMAWWRHG
;
A
#
# COMPACT_ATOMS: atom_id res chain seq x y z
N MET A 1 -23.63 42.39 -28.60
CA MET A 1 -24.34 41.29 -27.91
C MET A 1 -23.33 40.18 -27.70
N ALA A 2 -22.63 40.16 -26.56
CA ALA A 2 -21.54 39.22 -26.31
C ALA A 2 -22.06 38.03 -25.51
N ILE A 3 -21.97 36.84 -26.10
CA ILE A 3 -22.33 35.57 -25.47
C ILE A 3 -21.19 35.22 -24.51
N VAL A 4 -21.44 35.41 -23.21
CA VAL A 4 -20.54 34.96 -22.14
C VAL A 4 -20.69 33.44 -22.03
N SER A 5 -19.69 32.68 -22.47
CA SER A 5 -19.64 31.24 -22.25
C SER A 5 -19.38 30.97 -20.77
N SER A 6 -20.40 30.49 -20.06
CA SER A 6 -20.25 30.06 -18.67
C SER A 6 -19.46 28.75 -18.64
N ASN A 7 -18.20 28.83 -18.22
CA ASN A 7 -17.42 27.67 -17.79
C ASN A 7 -18.15 26.97 -16.65
N ILE A 8 -18.80 25.84 -16.93
CA ILE A 8 -19.41 24.99 -15.91
C ILE A 8 -18.27 24.37 -15.10
N ARG A 9 -17.97 24.99 -13.94
CA ARG A 9 -17.09 24.40 -12.93
C ARG A 9 -17.88 23.32 -12.22
N VAL A 10 -17.45 22.07 -12.35
CA VAL A 10 -17.95 20.94 -11.56
C VAL A 10 -17.50 21.17 -10.12
N ALA A 11 -18.33 21.85 -9.34
CA ALA A 11 -18.15 22.01 -7.90
C ALA A 11 -18.75 20.79 -7.19
N LEU A 12 -18.02 20.23 -6.22
CA LEU A 12 -18.48 19.11 -5.40
C LEU A 12 -19.73 19.54 -4.59
N PRO A 13 -20.77 18.70 -4.46
CA PRO A 13 -21.99 19.05 -3.74
C PRO A 13 -21.68 19.35 -2.27
N GLY A 14 -21.94 20.59 -1.82
CA GLY A 14 -21.66 21.06 -0.45
C GLY A 14 -20.63 22.18 -0.34
N TRP A 15 -19.97 22.56 -1.44
CA TRP A 15 -19.06 23.71 -1.46
C TRP A 15 -19.87 25.00 -1.68
N ARG A 16 -20.40 25.58 -0.58
CA ARG A 16 -20.93 26.95 -0.58
C ARG A 16 -19.75 27.91 -0.47
N ASP A 17 -19.53 28.68 -1.52
CA ASP A 17 -18.51 29.73 -1.63
C ASP A 17 -18.80 30.88 -0.66
N ASP A 18 -18.32 30.76 0.57
CA ASP A 18 -18.07 31.95 1.41
C ASP A 18 -16.74 32.51 0.93
N GLY A 19 -16.76 33.60 0.14
CA GLY A 19 -15.65 34.21 -0.61
C GLY A 19 -14.42 34.68 0.19
N ARG A 20 -13.89 33.84 1.07
CA ARG A 20 -12.70 34.01 1.92
C ARG A 20 -11.66 32.91 1.71
N ASN A 21 -11.98 31.87 0.94
CA ASN A 21 -11.04 30.79 0.65
C ASN A 21 -10.56 30.92 -0.79
N GLU A 22 -9.28 31.27 -0.93
CA GLU A 22 -8.57 31.09 -2.19
C GLU A 22 -8.77 29.64 -2.66
N PRO A 23 -9.13 29.41 -3.93
CA PRO A 23 -9.35 28.06 -4.44
C PRO A 23 -8.09 27.23 -4.19
N PRO A 24 -8.19 26.01 -3.62
CA PRO A 24 -7.02 25.25 -3.26
C PRO A 24 -6.18 25.07 -4.52
N ILE A 25 -4.97 25.65 -4.49
CA ILE A 25 -4.04 25.59 -5.59
C ILE A 25 -3.86 24.09 -5.89
N LEU A 26 -3.84 23.70 -7.17
CA LEU A 26 -3.57 22.31 -7.62
C LEU A 26 -2.39 21.65 -6.88
N ILE A 27 -1.51 22.50 -6.35
CA ILE A 27 -0.35 22.22 -5.54
C ILE A 27 -0.71 21.60 -4.16
N GLU A 28 -1.72 22.07 -3.45
CA GLU A 28 -2.10 21.52 -2.13
C GLU A 28 -2.79 20.16 -2.24
N LEU A 29 -3.64 20.00 -3.26
CA LEU A 29 -4.32 18.74 -3.55
C LEU A 29 -3.32 17.63 -3.93
N THR A 30 -2.23 17.98 -4.62
CA THR A 30 -1.17 17.01 -4.99
C THR A 30 -0.30 16.65 -3.79
N ALA A 31 0.03 17.58 -2.89
CA ALA A 31 0.77 17.26 -1.65
C ALA A 31 0.03 16.24 -0.77
N LYS A 32 -1.29 16.36 -0.66
CA LYS A 32 -2.13 15.46 0.13
C LYS A 32 -2.21 14.05 -0.48
N ARG A 33 -2.16 13.96 -1.82
CA ARG A 33 -2.15 12.68 -2.56
C ARG A 33 -0.88 11.86 -2.28
N TRP A 34 0.30 12.49 -2.24
CA TRP A 34 1.55 11.77 -2.00
C TRP A 34 1.62 11.19 -0.58
N LYS A 35 1.20 11.96 0.43
CA LYS A 35 1.06 11.46 1.81
C LYS A 35 0.09 10.28 1.90
N GLY A 36 -1.03 10.35 1.17
CA GLY A 36 -1.98 9.25 1.06
C GLY A 36 -1.39 7.98 0.44
N LEU A 37 -0.59 8.12 -0.62
CA LEU A 37 0.12 7.01 -1.25
C LEU A 37 1.18 6.41 -0.32
N THR A 38 1.90 7.22 0.45
CA THR A 38 2.85 6.71 1.46
C THR A 38 2.14 5.92 2.55
N LEU A 39 0.98 6.41 3.02
CA LEU A 39 0.17 5.68 4.00
C LEU A 39 -0.35 4.36 3.42
N LEU A 40 -0.83 4.36 2.18
CA LEU A 40 -1.27 3.14 1.49
C LEU A 40 -0.13 2.14 1.36
N ALA A 41 1.07 2.59 0.97
CA ALA A 41 2.25 1.75 0.91
C ALA A 41 2.59 1.15 2.27
N ALA A 42 2.52 1.93 3.35
CA ALA A 42 2.74 1.42 4.71
C ALA A 42 1.72 0.33 5.09
N ILE A 43 0.43 0.56 4.81
CA ILE A 43 -0.63 -0.42 5.08
C ILE A 43 -0.37 -1.72 4.31
N LEU A 44 -0.08 -1.63 3.01
CA LEU A 44 0.22 -2.79 2.17
C LEU A 44 1.45 -3.54 2.66
N ALA A 45 2.50 -2.83 3.10
CA ALA A 45 3.70 -3.44 3.65
C ALA A 45 3.39 -4.22 4.93
N TRP A 46 2.69 -3.60 5.89
CA TRP A 46 2.30 -4.26 7.13
C TRP A 46 1.43 -5.49 6.88
N LEU A 47 0.49 -5.40 5.94
CA LEU A 47 -0.41 -6.49 5.60
C LEU A 47 0.33 -7.64 4.92
N GLY A 48 1.28 -7.32 4.02
CA GLY A 48 2.19 -8.29 3.41
C GLY A 48 3.06 -9.00 4.45
N ILE A 49 3.68 -8.26 5.38
CA ILE A 49 4.50 -8.83 6.46
C ILE A 49 3.66 -9.75 7.36
N ALA A 50 2.48 -9.29 7.78
CA ALA A 50 1.60 -10.07 8.66
C ALA A 50 1.20 -11.40 8.02
N LEU A 51 0.83 -11.38 6.74
CA LEU A 51 0.51 -12.60 5.99
C LEU A 51 1.72 -13.51 5.83
N LEU A 52 2.90 -12.95 5.54
CA LEU A 52 4.12 -13.74 5.40
C LEU A 52 4.51 -14.43 6.72
N MET A 53 4.44 -13.70 7.85
CA MET A 53 4.63 -14.26 9.19
C MET A 53 3.61 -15.34 9.53
N TRP A 54 2.35 -15.15 9.14
CA TRP A 54 1.31 -16.15 9.34
C TRP A 54 1.55 -17.43 8.53
N ASN A 55 2.04 -17.32 7.29
CA ASN A 55 2.41 -18.49 6.49
C ASN A 55 3.64 -19.19 7.09
N LEU A 56 4.64 -18.44 7.54
CA LEU A 56 5.81 -18.99 8.23
C LEU A 56 5.41 -19.70 9.53
N TRP A 57 4.48 -19.13 10.30
CA TRP A 57 3.94 -19.77 11.48
C TRP A 57 3.28 -21.11 11.15
N ARG A 58 2.36 -21.15 10.18
CA ARG A 58 1.63 -22.37 9.83
C ARG A 58 2.48 -23.43 9.14
N GLY A 59 3.42 -23.03 8.30
CA GLY A 59 4.23 -23.97 7.50
C GLY A 59 5.49 -24.47 8.21
N LEU A 60 6.05 -23.67 9.13
CA LEU A 60 7.30 -24.00 9.82
C LEU A 60 7.09 -24.15 11.33
N TYR A 61 6.66 -23.10 12.03
CA TYR A 61 6.70 -23.10 13.50
C TYR A 61 5.65 -23.98 14.16
N ALA A 62 4.39 -23.94 13.71
CA ALA A 62 3.32 -24.75 14.28
C ALA A 62 3.60 -26.26 14.12
N PRO A 63 3.98 -26.78 12.93
CA PRO A 63 4.37 -28.17 12.79
C PRO A 63 5.55 -28.56 13.68
N LEU A 64 6.55 -27.68 13.80
CA LEU A 64 7.75 -27.92 14.62
C LEU A 64 7.44 -27.99 16.12
N LEU A 65 6.46 -27.21 16.59
CA LEU A 65 5.99 -27.24 17.98
C LEU A 65 5.09 -28.45 18.28
N GLU A 66 4.24 -28.84 17.33
CA GLU A 66 3.26 -29.93 17.51
C GLU A 66 3.90 -31.31 17.38
N THR A 67 4.77 -31.51 16.39
CA THR A 67 5.39 -32.81 16.12
C THR A 67 6.76 -32.96 16.76
N GLY A 68 7.38 -31.86 17.18
CA GLY A 68 8.80 -31.83 17.57
C GLY A 68 9.72 -32.00 16.36
N LEU A 69 11.03 -31.93 16.58
CA LEU A 69 12.03 -32.25 15.55
C LEU A 69 12.09 -33.77 15.35
N VAL A 70 11.05 -34.37 14.76
CA VAL A 70 11.08 -35.78 14.35
C VAL A 70 11.99 -35.90 13.13
N PRO A 71 12.95 -36.85 13.09
CA PRO A 71 13.89 -37.01 11.96
C PRO A 71 13.24 -37.33 10.61
N SER A 72 11.92 -37.59 10.59
CA SER A 72 11.19 -38.05 9.41
C SER A 72 10.80 -36.94 8.44
N SER A 73 10.74 -35.68 8.89
CA SER A 73 10.53 -34.54 8.00
C SER A 73 11.87 -33.87 7.75
N ALA A 74 12.37 -33.97 6.51
CA ALA A 74 13.60 -33.27 6.15
C ALA A 74 13.37 -31.76 6.38
N PRO A 75 14.26 -31.04 7.10
CA PRO A 75 14.08 -29.61 7.38
C PRO A 75 13.79 -28.79 6.12
N ALA A 76 14.36 -29.21 4.98
CA ALA A 76 14.11 -28.61 3.67
C ALA A 76 12.63 -28.66 3.23
N GLU A 77 11.89 -29.72 3.57
CA GLU A 77 10.48 -29.86 3.22
C GLU A 77 9.59 -28.91 4.03
N LEU A 78 9.88 -28.72 5.32
CA LEU A 78 9.17 -27.75 6.15
C LEU A 78 9.40 -26.31 5.65
N PHE A 79 10.63 -25.98 5.28
CA PHE A 79 10.94 -24.70 4.63
C PHE A 79 10.23 -24.56 3.28
N ALA A 80 10.24 -25.59 2.44
CA ALA A 80 9.54 -25.57 1.16
C ALA A 80 8.03 -25.37 1.36
N ASN A 81 7.43 -26.01 2.37
CA ASN A 81 6.02 -25.83 2.71
C ASN A 81 5.71 -24.42 3.24
N ALA A 82 6.61 -23.83 4.04
CA ALA A 82 6.43 -22.47 4.56
C ALA A 82 6.49 -21.38 3.48
N PHE A 83 7.26 -21.63 2.41
CA PHE A 83 7.43 -20.70 1.28
C PHE A 83 6.64 -21.10 0.02
N SER A 84 5.91 -22.20 0.05
CA SER A 84 5.06 -22.63 -1.07
C SER A 84 3.60 -22.28 -0.83
N GLY A 85 2.89 -22.02 -1.92
CA GLY A 85 1.47 -21.77 -1.92
C GLY A 85 1.07 -20.31 -2.15
N PHE A 86 -0.24 -20.15 -2.38
CA PHE A 86 -0.83 -18.89 -2.80
C PHE A 86 -0.66 -17.76 -1.77
N GLY A 87 -0.68 -18.10 -0.47
CA GLY A 87 -0.52 -17.12 0.61
C GLY A 87 0.83 -16.39 0.57
N VAL A 88 1.91 -17.11 0.23
CA VAL A 88 3.25 -16.54 0.12
C VAL A 88 3.33 -15.65 -1.11
N ILE A 89 2.85 -16.12 -2.27
CA ILE A 89 2.80 -15.34 -3.51
C ILE A 89 2.04 -14.03 -3.31
N PHE A 90 0.87 -14.10 -2.68
CA PHE A 90 0.05 -12.92 -2.39
C PHE A 90 0.74 -11.96 -1.43
N SER A 91 1.37 -12.47 -0.36
CA SER A 91 2.15 -11.63 0.58
C SER A 91 3.31 -10.91 -0.11
N LEU A 92 4.05 -11.60 -0.99
CA LEU A 92 5.13 -11.01 -1.77
C LEU A 92 4.60 -9.97 -2.76
N ALA A 93 3.48 -10.25 -3.43
CA ALA A 93 2.84 -9.29 -4.33
C ALA A 93 2.43 -7.99 -3.59
N LEU A 94 1.92 -8.10 -2.36
CA LEU A 94 1.63 -6.93 -1.51
C LEU A 94 2.90 -6.16 -1.14
N LEU A 95 3.97 -6.87 -0.77
CA LEU A 95 5.25 -6.24 -0.43
C LEU A 95 5.87 -5.51 -1.62
N VAL A 96 5.88 -6.14 -2.81
CA VAL A 96 6.36 -5.52 -4.04
C VAL A 96 5.50 -4.30 -4.40
N SER A 97 4.17 -4.42 -4.31
CA SER A 97 3.26 -3.30 -4.57
C SER A 97 3.50 -2.14 -3.59
N ALA A 98 3.66 -2.44 -2.30
CA ALA A 98 4.00 -1.46 -1.27
C ALA A 98 5.31 -0.74 -1.60
N MET A 99 6.33 -1.49 -2.03
CA MET A 99 7.63 -0.95 -2.39
C MET A 99 7.53 -0.02 -3.60
N VAL A 100 6.86 -0.45 -4.67
CA VAL A 100 6.66 0.37 -5.88
C VAL A 100 5.90 1.65 -5.57
N ILE A 101 4.79 1.56 -4.84
CA ILE A 101 3.97 2.72 -4.46
C ILE A 101 4.77 3.66 -3.54
N GLY A 102 5.52 3.10 -2.59
CA GLY A 102 6.35 3.87 -1.66
C GLY A 102 7.47 4.63 -2.37
N PHE A 103 8.21 3.97 -3.26
CA PHE A 103 9.23 4.61 -4.09
C PHE A 103 8.65 5.72 -4.96
N PHE A 104 7.53 5.45 -5.64
CA PHE A 104 6.86 6.45 -6.46
C PHE A 104 6.42 7.67 -5.64
N ALA A 105 5.78 7.46 -4.48
CA ALA A 105 5.36 8.55 -3.60
C ALA A 105 6.55 9.37 -3.10
N ARG A 106 7.67 8.72 -2.75
CA ARG A 106 8.91 9.36 -2.29
C ARG A 106 9.56 10.19 -3.40
N PHE A 107 9.65 9.64 -4.60
CA PHE A 107 10.21 10.32 -5.77
C PHE A 107 9.40 11.58 -6.13
N MET A 108 8.07 11.46 -6.17
CA MET A 108 7.19 12.60 -6.45
C MET A 108 7.22 13.66 -5.36
N ALA A 109 7.39 13.27 -4.09
CA ALA A 109 7.60 14.22 -3.00
C ALA A 109 8.94 14.96 -3.14
N TRP A 110 10.01 14.26 -3.53
CA TRP A 110 11.34 14.86 -3.73
C TRP A 110 11.38 15.83 -4.90
N TRP A 111 10.84 15.46 -6.07
CA TRP A 111 10.81 16.32 -7.27
C TRP A 111 10.10 17.66 -7.01
N ARG A 112 9.24 17.72 -6.00
CA ARG A 112 8.53 18.95 -5.67
C ARG A 112 9.31 19.94 -4.79
N HIS A 113 10.37 19.48 -4.14
CA HIS A 113 11.20 20.29 -3.25
C HIS A 113 12.57 20.63 -3.85
N GLY A 114 12.88 20.12 -5.04
CA GLY A 114 14.09 20.44 -5.82
C GLY A 114 13.86 21.50 -6.88
#